data_AF-A0AB34FCW7-F1
#
_entry.id   AF-A0AB34FCW7-F1
#
_cell.length_a   1.000
_cell.length_b   1.000
_cell.length_c   1.000
_cell.angle_alpha   90.00
_cell.angle_beta   90.00
_cell.angle_gamma   90.00
#
_symmetry.space_group_name_H-M   'P 1'
#
loop_
_entity.id
_entity.type
_entity.pdbx_description
1 polymer ?
#
loop_
_entity_poly.entity_id
_entity_poly.type
_entity_poly.pdbx_seq_one_letter_code
_entity_poly.pdbx_strand_id
1 'polypeptide(L)'
;MDDHFVDSEVLIPDESGGYPSPARGPGQYEFGRSRCHRGTTATGSDAILPNMFQKAATDNCCYKFLEPVLPYVCDIVPASVACELLGIFMTDPGSSLFCGASPYILTRIFRKKTGGLRAENEIPHPNIPALGACPPTTTANEPAGVIDDVLTFILLSIAVSGSDFKSDCFKWWSKAIRLAHSLSLNREDERCPGPVSPCANPICSCRRDREDASIADIERKEERRRVFWLLYSLDRHLSLSFNTVLSIPDSYCEVYAPLPESIWENLDQMGPEELPYRVTGPPLVASGTGFFEYFLPLMAILGDIIEVHHRRRHPRLGGQEDTFSVAVIQDLLSNFELTLGILGSDASLNSQAFDRPGLPSRDVTASIPTPTIHHGTTPSPSIGAGDQPRVRLVKAYSTHILHVLHVLLHGKWDAISMLDDGDNWIASQSFTECASHAISASQSVSTILLIDPELTFMSYLFGIYLLQGSFILLLFADRMPQIGPNESVEHACEDIIRAHEVCVVTLNTEFQV
;
A
#
# COMPACT_ATOMS: atom_id res chain seq x y z
N MET A 1 56.40 23.84 -25.12
CA MET A 1 56.41 22.45 -25.63
C MET A 1 56.73 21.62 -24.42
N ASP A 2 55.71 21.36 -23.62
CA ASP A 2 55.80 20.62 -22.37
C ASP A 2 55.09 19.29 -22.60
N ASP A 3 55.76 18.19 -22.26
CA ASP A 3 55.06 16.96 -21.90
C ASP A 3 55.98 16.09 -21.03
N HIS A 4 55.59 15.91 -19.78
CA HIS A 4 56.22 15.00 -18.82
C HIS A 4 55.25 13.84 -18.56
N PHE A 5 55.66 12.65 -19.01
CA PHE A 5 55.11 11.37 -18.59
C PHE A 5 55.50 11.07 -17.14
N VAL A 6 54.55 10.67 -16.30
CA VAL A 6 54.81 9.93 -15.05
C VAL A 6 53.83 8.76 -14.94
N ASP A 7 54.41 7.61 -14.63
CA ASP A 7 53.83 6.27 -14.59
C ASP A 7 53.23 5.94 -13.20
N SER A 8 52.48 4.85 -13.19
CA SER A 8 51.47 4.42 -12.21
C SER A 8 51.97 4.11 -10.77
N GLU A 9 51.21 4.54 -9.76
CA GLU A 9 51.29 4.03 -8.37
C GLU A 9 50.19 3.00 -8.09
N VAL A 10 50.63 1.83 -7.63
CA VAL A 10 49.83 0.76 -7.03
C VAL A 10 49.93 0.90 -5.52
N LEU A 11 48.82 1.16 -4.82
CA LEU A 11 48.74 0.99 -3.35
C LEU A 11 47.39 0.40 -2.93
N ILE A 12 47.51 -0.64 -2.12
CA ILE A 12 46.50 -1.53 -1.53
C ILE A 12 45.77 -0.81 -0.37
N PRO A 13 44.44 -0.97 -0.18
CA PRO A 13 43.80 -0.59 1.08
C PRO A 13 43.73 -1.78 2.05
N ASP A 14 44.29 -1.56 3.23
CA ASP A 14 44.33 -2.47 4.38
C ASP A 14 42.97 -2.54 5.11
N GLU A 15 42.69 -3.69 5.69
CA GLU A 15 41.44 -4.06 6.35
C GLU A 15 41.39 -3.58 7.81
N SER A 16 40.16 -3.53 8.35
CA SER A 16 39.79 -3.73 9.75
C SER A 16 39.82 -2.55 10.75
N GLY A 17 38.65 -2.31 11.36
CA GLY A 17 38.45 -1.37 12.46
C GLY A 17 37.03 -1.43 13.02
N GLY A 18 36.65 -2.58 13.59
CA GLY A 18 35.39 -2.74 14.33
C GLY A 18 35.37 -1.93 15.63
N TYR A 19 34.19 -1.47 16.06
CA TYR A 19 33.97 -0.85 17.37
C TYR A 19 32.88 -1.58 18.18
N PRO A 20 32.93 -1.51 19.53
CA PRO A 20 32.64 -2.64 20.40
C PRO A 20 31.36 -2.53 21.23
N SER A 21 30.86 -3.68 21.69
CA SER A 21 29.89 -3.81 22.79
C SER A 21 30.49 -3.37 24.15
N PRO A 22 29.69 -2.81 25.07
CA PRO A 22 30.09 -2.70 26.47
C PRO A 22 29.37 -3.74 27.33
N ALA A 23 30.13 -4.62 27.96
CA ALA A 23 29.70 -5.36 29.14
C ALA A 23 30.74 -5.27 30.27
N ARG A 24 30.25 -4.80 31.42
CA ARG A 24 30.66 -5.02 32.82
C ARG A 24 31.89 -4.28 33.41
N GLY A 25 31.65 -3.67 34.57
CA GLY A 25 32.66 -3.39 35.59
C GLY A 25 32.06 -2.88 36.90
N PRO A 26 32.42 -3.40 38.09
CA PRO A 26 31.62 -3.33 39.33
C PRO A 26 32.00 -2.16 40.26
N GLY A 27 31.08 -1.77 41.15
CA GLY A 27 31.33 -0.78 42.20
C GLY A 27 30.51 -1.06 43.47
N GLN A 28 31.22 -1.44 44.53
CA GLN A 28 30.74 -1.75 45.88
C GLN A 28 30.26 -0.50 46.62
N TYR A 29 29.23 -0.63 47.48
CA TYR A 29 29.15 0.06 48.77
C TYR A 29 28.35 -0.79 49.77
N GLU A 30 29.05 -1.35 50.76
CA GLU A 30 28.49 -1.79 52.05
C GLU A 30 28.45 -0.59 53.01
N PHE A 31 27.36 -0.42 53.75
CA PHE A 31 27.39 -0.01 55.16
C PHE A 31 26.11 -0.47 55.86
N GLY A 32 26.27 -1.16 57.00
CA GLY A 32 25.21 -1.97 57.61
C GLY A 32 24.56 -1.46 58.89
N ARG A 33 23.86 -2.43 59.50
CA ARG A 33 23.31 -2.56 60.87
C ARG A 33 21.97 -1.91 61.22
N SER A 34 20.96 -2.77 61.44
CA SER A 34 20.54 -3.17 62.80
C SER A 34 19.65 -4.45 62.83
N ARG A 35 20.02 -5.38 63.72
CA ARG A 35 19.23 -6.51 64.31
C ARG A 35 18.19 -5.93 65.30
N CYS A 36 17.09 -6.55 65.78
CA CYS A 36 16.76 -7.94 66.11
C CYS A 36 15.26 -8.09 66.49
N HIS A 37 14.72 -9.32 66.35
CA HIS A 37 13.59 -10.00 67.07
C HIS A 37 12.20 -9.31 67.17
N ARG A 38 11.08 -9.98 66.86
CA ARG A 38 10.51 -11.17 67.53
C ARG A 38 9.33 -11.72 66.70
N GLY A 39 9.20 -13.04 66.59
CA GLY A 39 8.25 -13.70 65.67
C GLY A 39 6.81 -13.79 66.16
N THR A 40 5.92 -14.26 65.27
CA THR A 40 4.80 -15.15 65.62
C THR A 40 4.40 -15.92 64.36
N THR A 41 4.31 -17.23 64.50
CA THR A 41 3.80 -18.21 63.54
C THR A 41 2.28 -18.09 63.39
N ALA A 42 1.79 -18.02 62.16
CA ALA A 42 0.42 -18.44 61.82
C ALA A 42 0.43 -19.14 60.46
N THR A 43 0.23 -20.45 60.52
CA THR A 43 -0.04 -21.36 59.42
C THR A 43 -1.37 -21.01 58.75
N GLY A 44 -1.36 -20.79 57.44
CA GLY A 44 -2.56 -20.60 56.63
C GLY A 44 -2.26 -20.86 55.16
N SER A 45 -2.66 -22.04 54.69
CA SER A 45 -2.74 -22.52 53.32
C SER A 45 -2.73 -21.45 52.20
N ASP A 46 -1.66 -21.47 51.38
CA ASP A 46 -1.63 -20.83 50.05
C ASP A 46 -2.56 -21.59 49.10
N ALA A 47 -3.82 -21.16 49.06
CA ALA A 47 -4.68 -21.38 47.91
C ALA A 47 -4.35 -20.27 46.90
N ILE A 48 -3.82 -20.67 45.73
CA ILE A 48 -3.66 -19.82 44.55
C ILE A 48 -5.03 -19.22 44.22
N LEU A 49 -5.20 -17.92 44.47
CA LEU A 49 -6.37 -17.15 44.06
C LEU A 49 -6.16 -16.70 42.61
N PRO A 50 -6.90 -17.21 41.60
CA PRO A 50 -6.82 -16.63 40.27
C PRO A 50 -7.64 -15.33 40.25
N ASN A 51 -7.00 -14.23 39.84
CA ASN A 51 -7.59 -13.23 38.96
C ASN A 51 -8.87 -12.50 39.38
N MET A 52 -8.85 -11.78 40.51
CA MET A 52 -9.80 -10.68 40.74
C MET A 52 -9.47 -9.44 39.90
N PHE A 53 -8.19 -9.20 39.58
CA PHE A 53 -7.76 -8.05 38.77
C PHE A 53 -8.05 -8.20 37.27
N GLN A 54 -7.94 -9.41 36.70
CA GLN A 54 -8.29 -9.62 35.27
C GLN A 54 -9.80 -9.46 35.00
N LYS A 55 -10.66 -9.82 35.97
CA LYS A 55 -12.12 -9.74 35.79
C LYS A 55 -12.62 -8.28 35.75
N ALA A 56 -11.99 -7.39 36.50
CA ALA A 56 -12.31 -5.95 36.48
C ALA A 56 -11.84 -5.24 35.20
N ALA A 57 -10.79 -5.76 34.54
CA ALA A 57 -10.26 -5.19 33.29
C ALA A 57 -11.14 -5.48 32.06
N THR A 58 -11.99 -6.52 32.12
CA THR A 58 -12.82 -6.98 31.01
C THR A 58 -14.29 -6.51 31.07
N ASP A 59 -14.73 -5.92 32.19
CA ASP A 59 -16.16 -5.68 32.50
C ASP A 59 -16.90 -4.72 31.54
N ASN A 60 -16.22 -4.11 30.57
CA ASN A 60 -16.80 -3.22 29.54
C ASN A 60 -16.33 -3.55 28.10
N CYS A 61 -15.89 -4.78 27.84
CA CYS A 61 -15.42 -5.17 26.51
C CYS A 61 -16.57 -5.69 25.61
N CYS A 62 -16.87 -4.99 24.53
CA CYS A 62 -17.88 -5.40 23.55
C CYS A 62 -17.40 -6.48 22.57
N TYR A 63 -16.10 -6.79 22.57
CA TYR A 63 -15.45 -7.66 21.59
C TYR A 63 -14.59 -8.73 22.27
N LYS A 64 -15.08 -9.98 22.29
CA LYS A 64 -14.41 -11.10 22.97
C LYS A 64 -12.99 -11.38 22.51
N PHE A 65 -12.67 -11.06 21.26
CA PHE A 65 -11.32 -11.26 20.73
C PHE A 65 -10.30 -10.27 21.32
N LEU A 66 -10.74 -9.18 21.96
CA LEU A 66 -9.85 -8.29 22.69
C LEU A 66 -9.49 -8.83 24.07
N GLU A 67 -10.27 -9.76 24.65
CA GLU A 67 -10.00 -10.32 25.99
C GLU A 67 -8.57 -10.86 26.18
N PRO A 68 -7.95 -11.56 25.21
CA PRO A 68 -6.55 -11.99 25.33
C PRO A 68 -5.54 -10.85 25.30
N VAL A 69 -5.90 -9.70 24.69
CA VAL A 69 -5.02 -8.54 24.50
C VAL A 69 -5.15 -7.55 25.65
N LEU A 70 -6.34 -7.41 26.22
CA LEU A 70 -6.64 -6.46 27.30
C LEU A 70 -5.64 -6.49 28.47
N PRO A 71 -5.15 -7.65 28.96
CA PRO A 71 -4.15 -7.68 30.03
C PRO A 71 -2.84 -6.96 29.72
N TYR A 72 -2.51 -6.75 28.44
CA TYR A 72 -1.27 -6.09 28.01
C TYR A 72 -1.46 -4.60 27.69
N VAL A 73 -2.71 -4.17 27.46
CA VAL A 73 -3.02 -2.80 27.03
C VAL A 73 -3.87 -2.04 28.04
N CYS A 74 -4.47 -2.69 29.03
CA CYS A 74 -5.40 -2.05 29.98
C CYS A 74 -4.74 -0.94 30.81
N ASP A 75 -3.42 -1.01 31.03
CA ASP A 75 -2.66 0.02 31.73
C ASP A 75 -2.37 1.25 30.85
N ILE A 76 -2.59 1.14 29.54
CA ILE A 76 -2.39 2.20 28.54
C ILE A 76 -3.75 2.74 28.06
N VAL A 77 -4.69 1.84 27.75
CA VAL A 77 -6.00 2.15 27.17
C VAL A 77 -7.08 1.30 27.86
N PRO A 78 -8.14 1.91 28.43
CA PRO A 78 -9.26 1.16 29.01
C PRO A 78 -9.97 0.27 27.98
N ALA A 79 -10.55 -0.85 28.42
CA ALA A 79 -11.23 -1.79 27.52
C ALA A 79 -12.34 -1.17 26.65
N SER A 80 -13.07 -0.19 27.19
CA SER A 80 -14.09 0.55 26.43
C SER A 80 -13.48 1.37 25.28
N VAL A 81 -12.34 2.01 25.52
CA VAL A 81 -11.62 2.78 24.51
C VAL A 81 -10.98 1.85 23.48
N ALA A 82 -10.46 0.68 23.89
CA ALA A 82 -9.98 -0.33 22.95
C ALA A 82 -11.09 -0.83 22.00
N CYS A 83 -12.31 -0.99 22.51
CA CYS A 83 -13.48 -1.32 21.68
C CYS A 83 -13.86 -0.18 20.72
N GLU A 84 -13.76 1.07 21.17
CA GLU A 84 -14.01 2.25 20.32
C GLU A 84 -12.96 2.41 19.22
N LEU A 85 -11.68 2.23 19.53
CA LEU A 85 -10.58 2.22 18.56
C LEU A 85 -10.75 1.13 17.50
N LEU A 86 -11.28 -0.03 17.88
CA LEU A 86 -11.65 -1.05 16.92
C LEU A 86 -12.85 -0.62 16.06
N GLY A 87 -13.84 0.05 16.64
CA GLY A 87 -14.93 0.67 15.88
C GLY A 87 -14.40 1.64 14.82
N ILE A 88 -13.39 2.43 15.16
CA ILE A 88 -12.66 3.31 14.22
C ILE A 88 -11.96 2.48 13.13
N PHE A 89 -11.32 1.35 13.47
CA PHE A 89 -10.72 0.44 12.48
C PHE A 89 -11.75 -0.06 11.46
N MET A 90 -12.99 -0.31 11.90
CA MET A 90 -14.08 -0.81 11.05
C MET A 90 -14.85 0.30 10.31
N THR A 91 -14.50 1.57 10.51
CA THR A 91 -15.14 2.71 9.85
C THR A 91 -14.50 2.98 8.49
N ASP A 92 -15.30 3.20 7.47
CA ASP A 92 -14.79 3.53 6.14
C ASP A 92 -14.21 4.94 6.11
N PRO A 93 -13.03 5.15 5.51
CA PRO A 93 -12.51 6.49 5.25
C PRO A 93 -13.55 7.34 4.50
N GLY A 94 -13.87 8.52 5.04
CA GLY A 94 -14.85 9.45 4.48
C GLY A 94 -16.33 9.09 4.68
N SER A 95 -16.66 8.06 5.48
CA SER A 95 -18.06 7.62 5.70
C SER A 95 -18.80 8.32 6.83
N SER A 96 -18.10 9.03 7.72
CA SER A 96 -18.68 9.72 8.87
C SER A 96 -18.06 11.10 9.06
N LEU A 97 -18.91 12.10 9.31
CA LEU A 97 -18.50 13.47 9.64
C LEU A 97 -17.99 13.62 11.08
N PHE A 98 -18.23 12.62 11.95
CA PHE A 98 -18.01 12.73 13.40
C PHE A 98 -17.06 11.66 13.97
N CYS A 99 -16.80 10.56 13.23
CA CYS A 99 -15.78 9.57 13.57
C CYS A 99 -14.86 9.40 12.36
N GLY A 100 -13.60 9.81 12.50
CA GLY A 100 -12.58 9.59 11.48
C GLY A 100 -12.14 8.13 11.45
N ALA A 101 -11.96 7.56 10.25
CA ALA A 101 -11.22 6.31 10.10
C ALA A 101 -9.75 6.54 10.49
N SER A 102 -9.06 5.49 10.97
CA SER A 102 -7.63 5.63 11.28
C SER A 102 -6.85 5.95 10.00
N PRO A 103 -5.97 6.97 10.00
CA PRO A 103 -5.15 7.30 8.84
C PRO A 103 -4.17 6.17 8.46
N TYR A 104 -3.90 5.26 9.40
CA TYR A 104 -2.95 4.15 9.21
C TYR A 104 -3.58 2.89 8.60
N ILE A 105 -4.91 2.87 8.42
CA ILE A 105 -5.63 1.76 7.78
C ILE A 105 -6.02 2.19 6.38
N LEU A 106 -5.21 1.77 5.40
CA LEU A 106 -5.36 2.21 4.01
C LEU A 106 -6.49 1.48 3.28
N THR A 107 -6.76 0.23 3.67
CA THR A 107 -7.80 -0.60 3.06
C THR A 107 -8.19 -1.75 3.97
N ARG A 108 -9.40 -2.28 3.77
CA ARG A 108 -9.91 -3.44 4.50
C ARG A 108 -9.40 -4.73 3.82
N ILE A 109 -8.56 -5.45 4.56
CA ILE A 109 -8.08 -6.78 4.16
C ILE A 109 -9.12 -7.84 4.48
N PHE A 110 -9.64 -7.83 5.71
CA PHE A 110 -10.61 -8.81 6.20
C PHE A 110 -12.05 -8.34 5.96
N ARG A 111 -12.94 -9.28 5.64
CA ARG A 111 -14.38 -8.99 5.45
C ARG A 111 -15.06 -8.72 6.78
N LYS A 112 -15.95 -7.72 6.78
CA LYS A 112 -16.72 -7.31 7.97
C LYS A 112 -17.62 -8.42 8.53
N LYS A 113 -18.15 -9.31 7.68
CA LYS A 113 -19.15 -10.34 8.06
C LYS A 113 -18.56 -11.64 8.60
N THR A 114 -17.35 -12.01 8.19
CA THR A 114 -16.74 -13.33 8.42
C THR A 114 -15.45 -13.29 9.25
N GLY A 115 -14.75 -12.14 9.33
CA GLY A 115 -13.47 -11.97 10.03
C GLY A 115 -13.51 -12.00 11.56
N GLY A 116 -14.51 -12.62 12.20
CA GLY A 116 -14.56 -12.82 13.65
C GLY A 116 -14.86 -11.57 14.51
N LEU A 117 -15.10 -10.40 13.90
CA LEU A 117 -15.37 -9.13 14.57
C LEU A 117 -16.85 -8.94 14.94
N ARG A 118 -17.45 -9.95 15.59
CA ARG A 118 -18.86 -9.88 16.02
C ARG A 118 -19.01 -9.09 17.32
N ALA A 119 -19.85 -8.06 17.31
CA ALA A 119 -20.46 -7.55 18.54
C ALA A 119 -21.46 -8.60 19.07
N GLU A 120 -21.63 -8.71 20.40
CA GLU A 120 -22.41 -9.78 21.05
C GLU A 120 -23.86 -9.96 20.58
N ASN A 121 -24.43 -9.00 19.85
CA ASN A 121 -25.84 -8.97 19.47
C ASN A 121 -26.18 -9.65 18.12
N GLU A 122 -25.22 -10.20 17.38
CA GLU A 122 -25.47 -10.86 16.09
C GLU A 122 -25.51 -12.40 16.19
N ILE A 123 -26.55 -13.00 15.58
CA ILE A 123 -26.84 -14.45 15.65
C ILE A 123 -25.67 -15.27 15.05
N PRO A 124 -25.26 -16.40 15.66
CA PRO A 124 -24.14 -17.17 15.15
C PRO A 124 -24.43 -17.82 13.78
N HIS A 125 -23.60 -17.54 12.77
CA HIS A 125 -23.52 -18.46 11.61
C HIS A 125 -22.86 -19.79 12.03
N PRO A 126 -23.38 -20.94 11.56
CA PRO A 126 -23.07 -22.27 12.12
C PRO A 126 -21.66 -22.85 11.84
N ASN A 127 -20.75 -22.12 11.16
CA ASN A 127 -19.56 -22.73 10.56
C ASN A 127 -18.18 -22.16 10.99
N ILE A 128 -18.04 -21.50 12.14
CA ILE A 128 -16.71 -21.05 12.60
C ILE A 128 -16.03 -22.19 13.38
N PRO A 129 -14.90 -22.76 12.92
CA PRO A 129 -14.13 -23.73 13.70
C PRO A 129 -13.54 -23.06 14.94
N ALA A 130 -13.50 -23.79 16.06
CA ALA A 130 -12.98 -23.30 17.33
C ALA A 130 -11.51 -22.82 17.21
N LEU A 131 -11.20 -21.73 17.91
CA LEU A 131 -9.89 -21.12 18.10
C LEU A 131 -8.98 -22.09 18.90
N GLY A 132 -8.49 -23.14 18.24
CA GLY A 132 -7.72 -24.22 18.88
C GLY A 132 -6.68 -24.88 17.97
N ALA A 133 -6.37 -24.29 16.82
CA ALA A 133 -5.28 -24.78 15.98
C ALA A 133 -3.94 -24.33 16.58
N CYS A 134 -3.04 -25.27 16.86
CA CYS A 134 -1.63 -24.93 17.11
C CYS A 134 -1.10 -24.13 15.92
N PRO A 135 -0.29 -23.08 16.15
CA PRO A 135 0.31 -22.32 15.06
C PRO A 135 1.06 -23.29 14.14
N PRO A 136 0.91 -23.15 12.80
CA PRO A 136 1.64 -24.00 11.87
C PRO A 136 3.13 -23.88 12.19
N THR A 137 3.88 -24.98 12.15
CA THR A 137 5.32 -24.97 12.41
C THR A 137 6.12 -25.22 11.14
N THR A 138 7.28 -24.60 11.02
CA THR A 138 8.26 -24.91 9.97
C THR A 138 8.76 -26.34 10.11
N THR A 139 9.50 -26.84 9.11
CA THR A 139 10.18 -28.15 9.19
C THR A 139 11.19 -28.23 10.35
N ALA A 140 11.60 -27.09 10.91
CA ALA A 140 12.45 -26.98 12.09
C ALA A 140 11.66 -26.87 13.42
N ASN A 141 10.33 -27.08 13.41
CA ASN A 141 9.42 -26.93 14.55
C ASN A 141 9.36 -25.51 15.15
N GLU A 142 9.72 -24.48 14.40
CA GLU A 142 9.52 -23.08 14.78
C GLU A 142 8.12 -22.61 14.36
N PRO A 143 7.47 -21.65 15.04
CA PRO A 143 6.23 -21.07 14.54
C PRO A 143 6.43 -20.55 13.11
N ALA A 144 5.74 -21.15 12.16
CA ALA A 144 5.63 -20.61 10.81
C ALA A 144 4.78 -19.35 10.91
N GLY A 145 5.30 -18.22 10.43
CA GLY A 145 4.52 -16.99 10.43
C GLY A 145 3.24 -17.14 9.60
N VAL A 146 2.25 -16.31 9.89
CA VAL A 146 0.95 -16.32 9.23
C VAL A 146 0.71 -14.98 8.51
N ILE A 147 -0.39 -14.89 7.77
CA ILE A 147 -0.76 -13.66 7.06
C ILE A 147 -0.92 -12.47 8.02
N ASP A 148 -1.44 -12.71 9.23
CA ASP A 148 -1.62 -11.68 10.26
C ASP A 148 -0.29 -11.06 10.71
N ASP A 149 0.78 -11.86 10.76
CA ASP A 149 2.13 -11.37 11.09
C ASP A 149 2.64 -10.43 9.99
N VAL A 150 2.40 -10.76 8.72
CA VAL A 150 2.76 -9.88 7.58
C VAL A 150 2.02 -8.56 7.69
N LEU A 151 0.70 -8.61 7.89
CA LEU A 151 -0.12 -7.40 8.03
C LEU A 151 0.29 -6.57 9.25
N THR A 152 0.63 -7.22 10.36
CA THR A 152 1.14 -6.55 11.56
C THR A 152 2.43 -5.79 11.25
N PHE A 153 3.38 -6.41 10.55
CA PHE A 153 4.62 -5.74 10.16
C PHE A 153 4.38 -4.59 9.16
N ILE A 154 3.39 -4.71 8.26
CA ILE A 154 2.97 -3.60 7.39
C ILE A 154 2.46 -2.42 8.23
N LEU A 155 1.51 -2.67 9.15
CA LEU A 155 0.93 -1.63 10.00
C LEU A 155 1.98 -0.95 10.90
N LEU A 156 2.91 -1.73 11.48
CA LEU A 156 4.05 -1.16 12.20
C LEU A 156 4.94 -0.30 11.31
N SER A 157 5.14 -0.70 10.05
CA SER A 157 5.93 0.10 9.11
C SER A 157 5.26 1.43 8.80
N ILE A 158 3.95 1.44 8.57
CA ILE A 158 3.16 2.66 8.32
C ILE A 158 3.18 3.59 9.54
N ALA A 159 2.96 3.05 10.74
CA ALA A 159 2.96 3.86 11.95
C ALA A 159 4.34 4.48 12.22
N VAL A 160 5.41 3.68 12.09
CA VAL A 160 6.79 4.15 12.36
C VAL A 160 7.29 5.10 11.27
N SER A 161 6.90 4.93 10.01
CA SER A 161 7.31 5.83 8.91
C SER A 161 6.71 7.23 9.05
N GLY A 162 5.57 7.37 9.74
CA GLY A 162 4.96 8.66 10.09
C GLY A 162 5.63 9.36 11.28
N SER A 163 6.36 8.62 12.12
CA SER A 163 6.97 9.10 13.37
C SER A 163 8.30 9.82 13.17
N ASP A 164 8.95 10.28 14.26
CA ASP A 164 10.31 10.82 14.22
C ASP A 164 11.38 9.76 13.87
N PHE A 165 11.05 8.47 14.04
CA PHE A 165 11.97 7.35 13.80
C PHE A 165 11.78 6.75 12.40
N LYS A 166 11.55 7.57 11.37
CA LYS A 166 11.16 7.12 10.02
C LYS A 166 12.03 6.00 9.47
N SER A 167 13.35 6.06 9.68
CA SER A 167 14.29 5.03 9.20
C SER A 167 14.13 3.65 9.87
N ASP A 168 13.53 3.58 11.06
CA ASP A 168 13.29 2.31 11.74
C ASP A 168 12.15 1.51 11.11
N CYS A 169 11.30 2.14 10.28
CA CYS A 169 10.24 1.45 9.56
C CYS A 169 10.80 0.35 8.65
N PHE A 170 12.03 0.50 8.13
CA PHE A 170 12.68 -0.49 7.27
C PHE A 170 12.90 -1.84 7.95
N LYS A 171 13.08 -1.87 9.28
CA LYS A 171 13.24 -3.12 10.03
C LYS A 171 11.97 -3.97 9.94
N TRP A 172 10.81 -3.32 10.10
CA TRP A 172 9.50 -3.95 10.00
C TRP A 172 9.15 -4.26 8.55
N TRP A 173 9.43 -3.33 7.65
CA TRP A 173 9.22 -3.49 6.21
C TRP A 173 9.94 -4.72 5.66
N SER A 174 11.23 -4.84 6.01
CA SER A 174 12.07 -5.96 5.60
C SER A 174 11.59 -7.30 6.16
N LYS A 175 10.99 -7.32 7.36
CA LYS A 175 10.35 -8.52 7.92
C LYS A 175 9.07 -8.86 7.16
N ALA A 176 8.22 -7.88 6.85
CA ALA A 176 6.98 -8.06 6.09
C ALA A 176 7.27 -8.69 4.72
N ILE A 177 8.22 -8.14 3.96
CA ILE A 177 8.62 -8.66 2.64
C ILE A 177 9.15 -10.09 2.71
N ARG A 178 10.12 -10.35 3.59
CA ARG A 178 10.69 -11.70 3.71
C ARG A 178 9.63 -12.73 4.11
N LEU A 179 8.76 -12.38 5.05
CA LEU A 179 7.70 -13.28 5.48
C LEU A 179 6.69 -13.52 4.36
N ALA A 180 6.25 -12.48 3.65
CA ALA A 180 5.35 -12.59 2.50
C ALA A 180 5.90 -13.52 1.41
N HIS A 181 7.20 -13.42 1.08
CA HIS A 181 7.84 -14.34 0.14
C HIS A 181 7.96 -15.76 0.68
N SER A 182 8.27 -15.94 1.97
CA SER A 182 8.32 -17.28 2.58
C SER A 182 6.94 -17.96 2.58
N LEU A 183 5.88 -17.16 2.73
CA LEU A 183 4.48 -17.58 2.61
C LEU A 183 4.01 -17.67 1.16
N SER A 184 4.87 -17.36 0.19
CA SER A 184 4.60 -17.41 -1.24
C SER A 184 3.39 -16.58 -1.67
N LEU A 185 3.13 -15.45 -0.98
CA LEU A 185 1.98 -14.59 -1.31
C LEU A 185 2.07 -14.01 -2.73
N ASN A 186 3.30 -13.80 -3.23
CA ASN A 186 3.56 -13.28 -4.57
C ASN A 186 3.22 -14.26 -5.71
N ARG A 187 2.87 -15.51 -5.36
CA ARG A 187 2.55 -16.60 -6.28
C ARG A 187 1.38 -17.45 -5.76
N GLU A 188 0.45 -16.81 -5.05
CA GLU A 188 -0.72 -17.46 -4.45
C GLU A 188 -1.56 -18.25 -5.47
N ASP A 189 -1.49 -17.85 -6.74
CA ASP A 189 -2.24 -18.43 -7.85
C ASP A 189 -1.40 -19.34 -8.76
N GLU A 190 -0.12 -19.57 -8.42
CA GLU A 190 0.74 -20.49 -9.15
C GLU A 190 0.12 -21.90 -9.11
N ARG A 191 -0.17 -22.43 -10.30
CA ARG A 191 -0.66 -23.81 -10.45
C ARG A 191 0.53 -24.76 -10.35
N CYS A 192 0.30 -25.98 -9.87
CA CYS A 192 1.35 -26.99 -9.65
C CYS A 192 2.33 -27.03 -10.85
N PRO A 193 3.65 -26.89 -10.63
CA PRO A 193 4.67 -26.73 -11.68
C PRO A 193 4.92 -28.02 -12.48
N GLY A 194 4.00 -29.00 -12.38
CA GLY A 194 4.10 -30.24 -13.10
C GLY A 194 4.06 -30.02 -14.62
N PRO A 195 4.77 -30.83 -15.41
CA PRO A 195 4.85 -30.67 -16.87
C PRO A 195 3.53 -30.96 -17.60
N VAL A 196 2.47 -31.34 -16.88
CA VAL A 196 1.17 -31.75 -17.43
C VAL A 196 0.05 -31.03 -16.68
N SER A 197 -0.81 -30.32 -17.41
CA SER A 197 -2.05 -29.73 -16.92
C SER A 197 -3.24 -30.48 -17.54
N PRO A 198 -4.15 -31.08 -16.74
CA PRO A 198 -4.20 -31.07 -15.27
C PRO A 198 -3.08 -31.89 -14.63
N CYS A 199 -2.68 -31.53 -13.41
CA CYS A 199 -1.67 -32.26 -12.66
C CYS A 199 -2.10 -33.71 -12.43
N ALA A 200 -1.27 -34.66 -12.88
CA ALA A 200 -1.53 -36.09 -12.72
C ALA A 200 -1.18 -36.63 -11.32
N ASN A 201 -0.50 -35.83 -10.48
CA ASN A 201 -0.11 -36.26 -9.14
C ASN A 201 -1.32 -36.17 -8.16
N PRO A 202 -1.86 -37.30 -7.69
CA PRO A 202 -3.02 -37.32 -6.79
C PRO A 202 -2.71 -36.77 -5.40
N ILE A 203 -1.43 -36.55 -5.07
CA ILE A 203 -0.95 -36.01 -3.79
C ILE A 203 -0.59 -34.51 -3.94
N CYS A 204 -0.53 -33.94 -5.16
CA CYS A 204 -0.26 -32.49 -5.33
C CYS A 204 -1.45 -31.68 -4.79
N SER A 205 -1.16 -30.66 -3.97
CA SER A 205 -2.14 -29.74 -3.38
C SER A 205 -3.07 -29.12 -4.43
N CYS A 206 -2.59 -28.87 -5.65
CA CYS A 206 -3.39 -28.31 -6.74
C CYS A 206 -4.60 -29.15 -7.19
N ARG A 207 -4.63 -30.46 -6.90
CA ARG A 207 -5.80 -31.31 -7.21
C ARG A 207 -6.87 -31.18 -6.14
N ARG A 208 -6.46 -30.99 -4.88
CA ARG A 208 -7.35 -30.75 -3.74
C ARG A 208 -8.07 -29.41 -3.84
N ASP A 209 -7.41 -28.40 -4.41
CA ASP A 209 -7.98 -27.06 -4.65
C ASP A 209 -9.00 -27.00 -5.80
N ARG A 210 -9.13 -28.08 -6.59
CA ARG A 210 -9.88 -28.10 -7.86
C ARG A 210 -11.26 -28.75 -7.75
N GLU A 211 -11.48 -29.53 -6.70
CA GLU A 211 -12.72 -30.25 -6.43
C GLU A 211 -13.37 -29.52 -5.22
N ASP A 212 -14.28 -28.57 -5.51
CA ASP A 212 -15.12 -27.81 -4.56
C ASP A 212 -14.39 -26.87 -3.58
N ALA A 213 -13.77 -25.81 -4.09
CA ALA A 213 -13.26 -24.72 -3.25
C ALA A 213 -14.42 -24.04 -2.49
N SER A 214 -14.40 -24.13 -1.16
CA SER A 214 -15.43 -23.50 -0.33
C SER A 214 -15.32 -21.97 -0.37
N ILE A 215 -16.41 -21.26 0.00
CA ILE A 215 -16.37 -19.79 0.14
C ILE A 215 -15.25 -19.37 1.11
N ALA A 216 -15.04 -20.13 2.18
CA ALA A 216 -13.95 -19.88 3.14
C ALA A 216 -12.55 -20.03 2.51
N ASP A 217 -12.39 -20.91 1.51
CA ASP A 217 -11.12 -21.05 0.79
C ASP A 217 -10.89 -19.91 -0.20
N ILE A 218 -11.94 -19.47 -0.88
CA ILE A 218 -11.91 -18.29 -1.76
C ILE A 218 -11.55 -17.05 -0.95
N GLU A 219 -12.21 -16.86 0.20
CA GLU A 219 -11.98 -15.76 1.12
C GLU A 219 -10.53 -15.71 1.61
N ARG A 220 -10.02 -16.82 2.13
CA ARG A 220 -8.63 -16.91 2.61
C ARG A 220 -7.61 -16.61 1.52
N LYS A 221 -7.81 -17.12 0.30
CA LYS A 221 -6.92 -16.82 -0.83
C LYS A 221 -6.98 -15.33 -1.17
N GLU A 222 -8.18 -14.73 -1.14
CA GLU A 222 -8.34 -13.32 -1.44
C GLU A 222 -7.70 -12.40 -0.39
N GLU A 223 -7.81 -12.72 0.90
CA GLU A 223 -7.08 -12.01 1.97
C GLU A 223 -5.58 -12.02 1.71
N ARG A 224 -5.03 -13.18 1.32
CA ARG A 224 -3.61 -13.36 0.96
C ARG A 224 -3.20 -12.47 -0.22
N ARG A 225 -4.04 -12.41 -1.28
CA ARG A 225 -3.81 -11.49 -2.41
C ARG A 225 -3.83 -10.04 -1.95
N ARG A 226 -4.84 -9.63 -1.17
CA ARG A 226 -5.00 -8.25 -0.70
C ARG A 226 -3.82 -7.81 0.17
N VAL A 227 -3.31 -8.67 1.05
CA VAL A 227 -2.09 -8.36 1.84
C VAL A 227 -0.87 -8.20 0.94
N PHE A 228 -0.68 -9.08 -0.05
CA PHE A 228 0.41 -8.93 -1.01
C PHE A 228 0.30 -7.62 -1.80
N TRP A 229 -0.88 -7.28 -2.31
CA TRP A 229 -1.08 -6.07 -3.10
C TRP A 229 -0.98 -4.78 -2.27
N LEU A 230 -1.31 -4.83 -0.98
CA LEU A 230 -1.04 -3.74 -0.04
C LEU A 230 0.47 -3.56 0.15
N LEU A 231 1.20 -4.66 0.35
CA LEU A 231 2.66 -4.66 0.46
C LEU A 231 3.32 -4.15 -0.83
N TYR A 232 2.85 -4.58 -2.00
CA TYR A 232 3.30 -4.11 -3.31
C TYR A 232 3.11 -2.59 -3.44
N SER A 233 1.92 -2.09 -3.12
CA SER A 233 1.59 -0.65 -3.23
C SER A 233 2.49 0.20 -2.33
N LEU A 234 2.69 -0.26 -1.10
CA LEU A 234 3.54 0.42 -0.13
C LEU A 234 5.04 0.33 -0.46
N ASP A 235 5.50 -0.72 -1.14
CA ASP A 235 6.89 -0.81 -1.61
C ASP A 235 7.23 0.36 -2.53
N ARG A 236 6.33 0.71 -3.47
CA ARG A 236 6.54 1.85 -4.39
C ARG A 236 6.41 3.17 -3.67
N HIS A 237 5.41 3.32 -2.80
CA HIS A 237 5.21 4.54 -2.02
C HIS A 237 6.43 4.84 -1.11
N LEU A 238 6.92 3.85 -0.38
CA LEU A 238 8.10 4.01 0.48
C LEU A 238 9.38 4.20 -0.35
N SER A 239 9.51 3.51 -1.49
CA SER A 239 10.65 3.71 -2.40
C SER A 239 10.71 5.12 -2.97
N LEU A 240 9.57 5.72 -3.30
CA LEU A 240 9.50 7.14 -3.65
C LEU A 240 9.87 8.04 -2.45
N SER A 241 9.33 7.75 -1.27
CA SER A 241 9.52 8.55 -0.05
C SER A 241 10.98 8.61 0.40
N PHE A 242 11.70 7.51 0.28
CA PHE A 242 13.10 7.38 0.70
C PHE A 242 14.10 7.40 -0.45
N ASN A 243 13.60 7.56 -1.69
CA ASN A 243 14.41 7.49 -2.90
C ASN A 243 15.27 6.21 -3.00
N THR A 244 14.63 5.05 -2.79
CA THR A 244 15.28 3.72 -2.84
C THR A 244 14.81 2.92 -4.06
N VAL A 245 15.54 1.85 -4.38
CA VAL A 245 15.10 0.86 -5.40
C VAL A 245 13.94 0.01 -4.88
N LEU A 246 13.16 -0.56 -5.79
CA LEU A 246 12.06 -1.46 -5.46
C LEU A 246 12.56 -2.76 -4.82
N SER A 247 11.83 -3.23 -3.80
CA SER A 247 12.13 -4.52 -3.17
C SER A 247 11.32 -5.66 -3.77
N ILE A 248 10.15 -5.36 -4.37
CA ILE A 248 9.27 -6.33 -5.02
C ILE A 248 9.19 -5.99 -6.51
N PRO A 249 9.98 -6.62 -7.39
CA PRO A 249 9.88 -6.41 -8.83
C PRO A 249 8.56 -6.96 -9.40
N ASP A 250 8.06 -6.36 -10.47
CA ASP A 250 6.83 -6.83 -11.14
C ASP A 250 6.95 -8.26 -11.67
N SER A 251 8.16 -8.67 -12.09
CA SER A 251 8.46 -10.04 -12.52
C SER A 251 8.20 -11.12 -11.46
N TYR A 252 8.05 -10.75 -10.18
CA TYR A 252 7.77 -11.68 -9.09
C TYR A 252 6.27 -11.80 -8.78
N CYS A 253 5.42 -11.00 -9.45
CA CYS A 253 4.00 -10.87 -9.15
C CYS A 253 3.15 -11.86 -9.97
N GLU A 254 3.26 -13.15 -9.64
CA GLU A 254 2.46 -14.24 -10.22
C GLU A 254 1.16 -14.49 -9.45
N VAL A 255 0.45 -13.41 -9.14
CA VAL A 255 -0.80 -13.41 -8.36
C VAL A 255 -1.89 -12.65 -9.10
N TYR A 256 -3.13 -13.10 -8.99
CA TYR A 256 -4.27 -12.41 -9.59
C TYR A 256 -4.45 -11.01 -8.99
N ALA A 257 -4.88 -10.07 -9.82
CA ALA A 257 -5.35 -8.77 -9.36
C ALA A 257 -6.48 -8.94 -8.31
N PRO A 258 -6.60 -8.06 -7.31
CA PRO A 258 -7.63 -8.16 -6.29
C PRO A 258 -9.05 -8.17 -6.87
N LEU A 259 -9.97 -8.83 -6.18
CA LEU A 259 -11.40 -8.69 -6.47
C LEU A 259 -11.84 -7.23 -6.26
N PRO A 260 -12.71 -6.70 -7.14
CA PRO A 260 -13.40 -5.43 -6.94
C PRO A 260 -14.04 -5.36 -5.56
N GLU A 261 -14.01 -4.19 -4.93
CA GLU A 261 -14.43 -4.04 -3.52
C GLU A 261 -15.89 -4.44 -3.30
N SER A 262 -16.76 -4.13 -4.27
CA SER A 262 -18.18 -4.50 -4.25
C SER A 262 -18.41 -6.01 -4.27
N ILE A 263 -17.56 -6.76 -4.98
CA ILE A 263 -17.63 -8.22 -5.03
C ILE A 263 -17.06 -8.81 -3.74
N TRP A 264 -15.95 -8.27 -3.26
CA TRP A 264 -15.32 -8.72 -2.01
C TRP A 264 -16.26 -8.63 -0.80
N GLU A 265 -16.92 -7.48 -0.62
CA GLU A 265 -17.84 -7.28 0.49
C GLU A 265 -19.08 -8.20 0.39
N ASN A 266 -19.49 -8.56 -0.82
CA ASN A 266 -20.67 -9.38 -1.10
C ASN A 266 -20.37 -10.83 -1.49
N LEU A 267 -19.17 -11.34 -1.21
CA LEU A 267 -18.73 -12.67 -1.63
C LEU A 267 -19.70 -13.81 -1.24
N ASP A 268 -20.35 -13.74 -0.07
CA ASP A 268 -21.32 -14.75 0.39
C ASP A 268 -22.59 -14.84 -0.46
N GLN A 269 -22.89 -13.78 -1.22
CA GLN A 269 -24.07 -13.70 -2.09
C GLN A 269 -23.77 -14.20 -3.51
N MET A 270 -22.51 -14.52 -3.81
CA MET A 270 -22.04 -14.89 -5.15
C MET A 270 -21.82 -16.40 -5.24
N GLY A 271 -22.20 -16.99 -6.38
CA GLY A 271 -21.77 -18.34 -6.73
C GLY A 271 -20.29 -18.40 -7.14
N PRO A 272 -19.57 -19.52 -6.96
CA PRO A 272 -18.18 -19.66 -7.44
C PRO A 272 -17.99 -19.38 -8.94
N GLU A 273 -19.00 -19.72 -9.75
CA GLU A 273 -19.04 -19.51 -11.20
C GLU A 273 -19.33 -18.04 -11.60
N GLU A 274 -19.76 -17.20 -10.66
CA GLU A 274 -20.09 -15.79 -10.89
C GLU A 274 -18.89 -14.86 -10.63
N LEU A 275 -17.76 -15.42 -10.19
CA LEU A 275 -16.53 -14.65 -9.96
C LEU A 275 -15.97 -14.15 -11.29
N PRO A 276 -15.54 -12.87 -11.36
CA PRO A 276 -15.01 -12.30 -12.58
C PRO A 276 -13.70 -12.99 -12.98
N TYR A 277 -13.45 -13.02 -14.30
CA TYR A 277 -12.14 -13.40 -14.81
C TYR A 277 -11.09 -12.40 -14.32
N ARG A 278 -9.94 -12.92 -13.86
CA ARG A 278 -8.83 -12.12 -13.33
C ARG A 278 -7.57 -12.31 -14.15
N VAL A 279 -6.80 -11.24 -14.23
CA VAL A 279 -5.47 -11.22 -14.85
C VAL A 279 -4.42 -11.32 -13.75
N THR A 280 -3.33 -12.02 -14.04
CA THR A 280 -2.15 -12.12 -13.17
C THR A 280 -1.24 -10.92 -13.37
N GLY A 281 -0.67 -10.40 -12.28
CA GLY A 281 0.20 -9.24 -12.30
C GLY A 281 -0.52 -7.93 -11.96
N PRO A 282 0.24 -6.82 -11.88
CA PRO A 282 -0.29 -5.55 -11.41
C PRO A 282 -1.30 -4.97 -12.41
N PRO A 283 -2.49 -4.52 -11.97
CA PRO A 283 -3.42 -3.82 -12.83
C PRO A 283 -2.87 -2.45 -13.21
N LEU A 284 -3.25 -1.94 -14.39
CA LEU A 284 -2.80 -0.64 -14.92
C LEU A 284 -3.95 0.32 -15.25
N VAL A 285 -5.19 -0.06 -14.91
CA VAL A 285 -6.40 0.71 -15.23
C VAL A 285 -7.22 0.98 -13.98
N ALA A 286 -7.87 2.14 -13.92
CA ALA A 286 -8.83 2.45 -12.87
C ALA A 286 -10.11 1.63 -13.09
N SER A 287 -10.49 0.78 -12.14
CA SER A 287 -11.67 -0.09 -12.27
C SER A 287 -12.83 0.25 -11.32
N GLY A 288 -12.60 1.11 -10.34
CA GLY A 288 -13.53 1.32 -9.23
C GLY A 288 -13.03 2.33 -8.19
N THR A 289 -13.71 2.37 -7.05
CA THR A 289 -13.41 3.31 -5.95
C THR A 289 -12.80 2.65 -4.71
N GLY A 290 -12.61 1.32 -4.74
CA GLY A 290 -11.82 0.60 -3.75
C GLY A 290 -10.33 0.94 -3.87
N PHE A 291 -9.59 0.85 -2.76
CA PHE A 291 -8.15 1.18 -2.72
C PHE A 291 -7.35 0.49 -3.83
N PHE A 292 -7.55 -0.81 -4.03
CA PHE A 292 -6.87 -1.57 -5.07
C PHE A 292 -7.34 -1.28 -6.49
N GLU A 293 -8.47 -0.59 -6.66
CA GLU A 293 -9.06 -0.31 -7.96
C GLU A 293 -8.62 1.03 -8.53
N TYR A 294 -8.22 1.99 -7.69
CA TYR A 294 -7.71 3.29 -8.13
C TYR A 294 -6.23 3.50 -7.79
N PHE A 295 -5.75 3.05 -6.61
CA PHE A 295 -4.42 3.37 -6.13
C PHE A 295 -3.36 2.37 -6.61
N LEU A 296 -3.68 1.07 -6.57
CA LEU A 296 -2.75 0.02 -7.01
C LEU A 296 -2.26 0.22 -8.46
N PRO A 297 -3.10 0.60 -9.44
CA PRO A 297 -2.62 0.88 -10.79
C PRO A 297 -1.64 2.06 -10.88
N LEU A 298 -1.88 3.13 -10.11
CA LEU A 298 -0.93 4.24 -10.00
C LEU A 298 0.41 3.77 -9.41
N MET A 299 0.37 2.84 -8.44
CA MET A 299 1.58 2.28 -7.84
C MET A 299 2.35 1.37 -8.79
N ALA A 300 1.65 0.66 -9.69
CA ALA A 300 2.31 -0.10 -10.75
C ALA A 300 3.09 0.83 -11.69
N ILE A 301 2.45 1.89 -12.18
CA ILE A 301 3.09 2.89 -13.05
C ILE A 301 4.24 3.62 -12.32
N LEU A 302 4.07 3.94 -11.02
CA LEU A 302 5.15 4.50 -10.20
C LEU A 302 6.36 3.55 -10.13
N GLY A 303 6.14 2.24 -10.12
CA GLY A 303 7.21 1.24 -10.18
C GLY A 303 8.07 1.41 -11.43
N ASP A 304 7.46 1.53 -12.60
CA ASP A 304 8.17 1.76 -13.86
C ASP A 304 8.97 3.07 -13.84
N ILE A 305 8.39 4.13 -13.28
CA ILE A 305 9.07 5.43 -13.14
C ILE A 305 10.29 5.30 -12.21
N ILE A 306 10.16 4.59 -11.08
CA ILE A 306 11.28 4.34 -10.15
C ILE A 306 12.41 3.57 -10.85
N GLU A 307 12.09 2.56 -11.67
CA GLU A 307 13.10 1.81 -12.41
C GLU A 307 13.86 2.69 -13.41
N VAL A 308 13.15 3.51 -14.19
CA VAL A 308 13.77 4.49 -15.10
C VAL A 308 14.64 5.49 -14.32
N HIS A 309 14.13 6.01 -13.20
CA HIS A 309 14.85 6.95 -12.34
C HIS A 309 16.20 6.39 -11.87
N HIS A 310 16.21 5.18 -11.29
CA HIS A 310 17.45 4.56 -10.79
C HIS A 310 18.36 4.11 -11.92
N ARG A 311 17.82 3.70 -13.08
CA ARG A 311 18.63 3.42 -14.27
C ARG A 311 19.39 4.66 -14.75
N ARG A 312 18.75 5.83 -14.81
CA ARG A 312 19.41 7.11 -15.18
C ARG A 312 20.60 7.43 -14.28
N ARG A 313 20.54 7.03 -13.01
CA ARG A 313 21.60 7.25 -12.01
C ARG A 313 22.63 6.14 -11.94
N HIS A 314 22.45 5.05 -12.68
CA HIS A 314 23.34 3.90 -12.60
C HIS A 314 24.68 4.17 -13.30
N PRO A 315 25.85 3.95 -12.65
CA PRO A 315 27.16 4.35 -13.19
C PRO A 315 27.53 3.81 -14.57
N ARG A 316 26.96 2.65 -14.95
CA ARG A 316 27.23 2.00 -16.25
C ARG A 316 26.06 2.07 -17.23
N LEU A 317 24.84 2.34 -16.75
CA LEU A 317 23.61 2.24 -17.54
C LEU A 317 22.91 3.59 -17.74
N GLY A 318 23.29 4.62 -16.97
CA GLY A 318 22.65 5.94 -17.02
C GLY A 318 22.84 6.70 -18.33
N GLY A 319 23.88 6.37 -19.11
CA GLY A 319 24.09 6.94 -20.44
C GLY A 319 23.27 6.30 -21.55
N GLN A 320 22.47 5.27 -21.27
CA GLN A 320 21.61 4.65 -22.27
C GLN A 320 20.36 5.50 -22.51
N GLU A 321 19.95 5.62 -23.77
CA GLU A 321 18.67 6.24 -24.13
C GLU A 321 17.51 5.50 -23.46
N ASP A 322 16.56 6.27 -22.94
CA ASP A 322 15.35 5.79 -22.25
C ASP A 322 14.06 6.30 -22.91
N THR A 323 14.14 6.94 -24.09
CA THR A 323 13.00 7.50 -24.84
C THR A 323 11.86 6.49 -25.00
N PHE A 324 12.17 5.23 -25.32
CA PHE A 324 11.16 4.18 -25.47
C PHE A 324 10.50 3.84 -24.12
N SER A 325 11.28 3.72 -23.05
CA SER A 325 10.76 3.46 -21.70
C SER A 325 9.85 4.60 -21.24
N VAL A 326 10.26 5.85 -21.48
CA VAL A 326 9.46 7.03 -21.16
C VAL A 326 8.15 7.04 -21.96
N ALA A 327 8.20 6.76 -23.27
CA ALA A 327 7.00 6.71 -24.12
C ALA A 327 5.99 5.64 -23.66
N VAL A 328 6.47 4.45 -23.29
CA VAL A 328 5.60 3.39 -22.73
C VAL A 328 4.91 3.88 -21.46
N ILE A 329 5.64 4.52 -20.54
CA ILE A 329 5.06 5.03 -19.29
C ILE A 329 4.05 6.16 -19.57
N GLN A 330 4.33 7.04 -20.54
CA GLN A 330 3.39 8.09 -20.95
C GLN A 330 2.08 7.49 -21.50
N ASP A 331 2.15 6.42 -22.28
CA ASP A 331 0.97 5.69 -22.77
C ASP A 331 0.18 5.06 -21.63
N LEU A 332 0.86 4.50 -20.62
CA LEU A 332 0.22 3.95 -19.41
C LEU A 332 -0.49 5.03 -18.59
N LEU A 333 0.15 6.18 -18.36
CA LEU A 333 -0.45 7.32 -17.67
C LEU A 333 -1.69 7.83 -18.41
N SER A 334 -1.60 7.97 -19.74
CA SER A 334 -2.72 8.42 -20.60
C SER A 334 -3.89 7.43 -20.57
N ASN A 335 -3.61 6.12 -20.58
CA ASN A 335 -4.64 5.09 -20.49
C ASN A 335 -5.30 5.06 -19.10
N PHE A 336 -4.51 5.26 -18.03
CA PHE A 336 -5.07 5.41 -16.69
C PHE A 336 -5.98 6.63 -16.60
N GLU A 337 -5.56 7.78 -17.12
CA GLU A 337 -6.38 9.00 -17.16
C GLU A 337 -7.73 8.78 -17.86
N LEU A 338 -7.71 8.11 -19.01
CA LEU A 338 -8.91 7.76 -19.77
C LEU A 338 -9.87 6.90 -18.94
N THR A 339 -9.36 5.84 -18.33
CA THR A 339 -10.18 4.90 -17.53
C THR A 339 -10.72 5.55 -16.25
N LEU A 340 -9.94 6.44 -15.61
CA LEU A 340 -10.37 7.26 -14.48
C LEU A 340 -11.48 8.24 -14.89
N GLY A 341 -11.37 8.83 -16.10
CA GLY A 341 -12.37 9.75 -16.64
C GLY A 341 -13.75 9.11 -16.79
N ILE A 342 -13.80 7.84 -17.19
CA ILE A 342 -15.03 7.06 -17.41
C ILE A 342 -15.68 6.62 -16.07
N LEU A 343 -14.92 6.58 -14.97
CA LEU A 343 -15.44 6.18 -13.66
C LEU A 343 -16.63 7.04 -13.22
N GLY A 344 -17.73 6.39 -12.86
CA GLY A 344 -18.99 7.04 -12.45
C GLY A 344 -19.85 7.59 -13.60
N SER A 345 -19.44 7.41 -14.86
CA SER A 345 -20.30 7.70 -16.00
C SER A 345 -21.26 6.54 -16.21
N ASP A 346 -22.57 6.82 -16.19
CA ASP A 346 -23.57 5.80 -16.51
C ASP A 346 -23.29 5.22 -17.91
N ALA A 347 -23.00 3.92 -17.98
CA ALA A 347 -22.82 3.17 -19.21
C ALA A 347 -24.12 3.05 -20.05
N SER A 348 -25.15 3.85 -19.77
CA SER A 348 -26.45 3.85 -20.46
C SER A 348 -26.46 4.65 -21.77
N LEU A 349 -25.39 5.36 -22.12
CA LEU A 349 -25.27 6.12 -23.38
C LEU A 349 -24.51 5.40 -24.51
N ASN A 350 -23.87 4.26 -24.25
CA ASN A 350 -23.06 3.54 -25.26
C ASN A 350 -23.76 2.35 -25.95
N SER A 351 -25.07 2.15 -25.75
CA SER A 351 -25.83 1.12 -26.51
C SER A 351 -26.29 1.57 -27.91
N GLN A 352 -25.79 2.68 -28.45
CA GLN A 352 -26.09 3.11 -29.83
C GLN A 352 -24.85 3.63 -30.56
N ALA A 353 -23.92 2.74 -30.92
CA ALA A 353 -23.01 3.01 -32.05
C ALA A 353 -22.45 1.71 -32.64
N PHE A 354 -22.59 1.58 -33.97
CA PHE A 354 -22.06 0.56 -34.88
C PHE A 354 -22.91 -0.69 -35.18
N ASP A 355 -24.19 -0.47 -35.53
CA ASP A 355 -24.80 -1.26 -36.60
C ASP A 355 -24.36 -0.69 -37.95
N ARG A 356 -23.51 -1.40 -38.69
CA ARG A 356 -23.12 -1.05 -40.06
C ARG A 356 -23.83 -2.01 -41.03
N PRO A 357 -24.52 -1.53 -42.08
CA PRO A 357 -25.31 -2.39 -42.96
C PRO A 357 -24.43 -3.32 -43.79
N GLY A 358 -24.78 -4.60 -43.83
CA GLY A 358 -24.09 -5.62 -44.61
C GLY A 358 -24.31 -5.51 -46.13
N LEU A 359 -23.36 -6.05 -46.89
CA LEU A 359 -23.53 -6.55 -48.27
C LEU A 359 -22.58 -7.77 -48.48
N PRO A 360 -22.85 -8.67 -49.44
CA PRO A 360 -22.77 -10.11 -49.22
C PRO A 360 -21.47 -10.81 -49.65
N SER A 361 -21.35 -12.00 -49.06
CA SER A 361 -20.40 -13.10 -49.27
C SER A 361 -20.00 -13.41 -50.73
N ARG A 362 -18.71 -13.73 -50.90
CA ARG A 362 -18.24 -14.80 -51.81
C ARG A 362 -17.15 -15.61 -51.11
N ASP A 363 -17.40 -16.92 -51.04
CA ASP A 363 -16.57 -17.98 -50.48
C ASP A 363 -15.18 -18.14 -51.13
N VAL A 364 -14.23 -18.73 -50.40
CA VAL A 364 -13.52 -20.00 -50.75
C VAL A 364 -12.40 -20.31 -49.72
N THR A 365 -12.63 -21.38 -48.93
CA THR A 365 -11.73 -22.38 -48.30
C THR A 365 -10.34 -22.03 -47.75
N ALA A 366 -10.11 -22.25 -46.44
CA ALA A 366 -9.23 -23.32 -45.89
C ALA A 366 -8.96 -23.09 -44.38
N SER A 367 -8.98 -24.19 -43.63
CA SER A 367 -9.11 -24.30 -42.17
C SER A 367 -7.78 -24.30 -41.40
N ILE A 368 -7.60 -23.34 -40.49
CA ILE A 368 -6.77 -23.41 -39.26
C ILE A 368 -7.46 -22.53 -38.19
N PRO A 369 -7.94 -23.05 -37.04
CA PRO A 369 -8.49 -22.18 -36.00
C PRO A 369 -7.37 -21.68 -35.07
N THR A 370 -6.95 -20.44 -35.30
CA THR A 370 -6.25 -19.59 -34.32
C THR A 370 -7.26 -19.18 -33.23
N PRO A 371 -6.96 -19.28 -31.92
CA PRO A 371 -7.91 -18.84 -30.90
C PRO A 371 -7.94 -17.31 -30.87
N THR A 372 -9.03 -16.74 -31.37
CA THR A 372 -9.38 -15.33 -31.20
C THR A 372 -9.70 -15.07 -29.72
N ILE A 373 -8.95 -14.14 -29.13
CA ILE A 373 -9.20 -13.60 -27.80
C ILE A 373 -10.54 -12.86 -27.85
N HIS A 374 -11.58 -13.45 -27.27
CA HIS A 374 -12.83 -12.77 -27.00
C HIS A 374 -12.60 -11.86 -25.78
N HIS A 375 -12.55 -10.54 -25.99
CA HIS A 375 -12.75 -9.58 -24.92
C HIS A 375 -14.18 -9.76 -24.39
N GLY A 376 -14.32 -10.50 -23.29
CA GLY A 376 -15.56 -10.58 -22.54
C GLY A 376 -15.82 -9.23 -21.89
N THR A 377 -16.87 -8.55 -22.31
CA THR A 377 -17.40 -7.36 -21.63
C THR A 377 -17.90 -7.80 -20.26
N THR A 378 -17.13 -7.50 -19.21
CA THR A 378 -17.58 -7.64 -17.82
C THR A 378 -18.79 -6.73 -17.58
N PRO A 379 -19.84 -7.19 -16.89
CA PRO A 379 -20.89 -6.31 -16.42
C PRO A 379 -20.32 -5.41 -15.33
N SER A 380 -20.19 -4.10 -15.61
CA SER A 380 -19.87 -3.12 -14.58
C SER A 380 -20.99 -3.11 -13.53
N PRO A 381 -20.70 -3.26 -12.23
CA PRO A 381 -21.70 -3.11 -11.20
C PRO A 381 -22.27 -1.68 -11.27
N SER A 382 -23.59 -1.54 -11.27
CA SER A 382 -24.27 -0.25 -11.25
C SER A 382 -23.86 0.51 -9.99
N ILE A 383 -23.13 1.61 -10.17
CA ILE A 383 -22.71 2.52 -9.10
C ILE A 383 -23.98 3.15 -8.51
N GLY A 384 -24.21 2.95 -7.21
CA GLY A 384 -25.39 3.51 -6.54
C GLY A 384 -25.28 5.03 -6.43
N ALA A 385 -26.42 5.74 -6.32
CA ALA A 385 -26.42 7.20 -6.13
C ALA A 385 -25.61 7.67 -4.89
N GLY A 386 -25.39 6.79 -3.91
CA GLY A 386 -24.56 7.05 -2.72
C GLY A 386 -23.05 7.00 -2.94
N ASP A 387 -22.56 6.44 -4.05
CA ASP A 387 -21.14 6.33 -4.37
C ASP A 387 -20.59 7.58 -5.08
N GLN A 388 -21.46 8.48 -5.52
CA GLN A 388 -21.09 9.65 -6.31
C GLN A 388 -20.11 10.61 -5.60
N PRO A 389 -20.22 10.87 -4.29
CA PRO A 389 -19.20 11.64 -3.55
C PRO A 389 -17.83 10.93 -3.51
N ARG A 390 -17.81 9.61 -3.31
CA ARG A 390 -16.58 8.82 -3.28
C ARG A 390 -15.89 8.79 -4.65
N VAL A 391 -16.66 8.67 -5.74
CA VAL A 391 -16.13 8.79 -7.10
C VAL A 391 -15.45 10.14 -7.31
N ARG A 392 -16.02 11.25 -6.83
CA ARG A 392 -15.39 12.57 -6.95
C ARG A 392 -14.06 12.65 -6.20
N LEU A 393 -14.00 12.12 -4.97
CA LEU A 393 -12.77 12.05 -4.19
C LEU A 393 -11.70 11.22 -4.93
N VAL A 394 -12.04 10.00 -5.34
CA VAL A 394 -11.13 9.10 -6.05
C VAL A 394 -10.61 9.75 -7.32
N LYS A 395 -11.46 10.41 -8.11
CA LYS A 395 -11.03 11.14 -9.32
C LYS A 395 -10.07 12.26 -8.97
N ALA A 396 -10.42 13.14 -8.02
CA ALA A 396 -9.57 14.28 -7.67
C ALA A 396 -8.19 13.86 -7.15
N TYR A 397 -8.13 12.91 -6.21
CA TYR A 397 -6.88 12.40 -5.66
C TYR A 397 -6.05 11.63 -6.70
N SER A 398 -6.69 10.79 -7.52
CA SER A 398 -5.99 10.04 -8.57
C SER A 398 -5.45 10.96 -9.67
N THR A 399 -6.19 12.00 -10.06
CA THR A 399 -5.72 13.02 -11.01
C THR A 399 -4.51 13.79 -10.47
N HIS A 400 -4.53 14.16 -9.19
CA HIS A 400 -3.35 14.77 -8.56
C HIS A 400 -2.13 13.83 -8.62
N ILE A 401 -2.27 12.58 -8.15
CA ILE A 401 -1.16 11.61 -8.18
C ILE A 401 -0.68 11.41 -9.62
N LEU A 402 -1.59 11.27 -10.59
CA LEU A 402 -1.26 11.11 -12.01
C LEU A 402 -0.35 12.24 -12.51
N HIS A 403 -0.69 13.50 -12.23
CA HIS A 403 0.17 14.64 -12.59
C HIS A 403 1.51 14.62 -11.86
N VAL A 404 1.54 14.21 -10.59
CA VAL A 404 2.80 14.01 -9.86
C VAL A 404 3.64 12.90 -10.50
N LEU A 405 3.05 11.83 -11.01
CA LEU A 405 3.77 10.79 -11.75
C LEU A 405 4.39 11.34 -13.05
N HIS A 406 3.70 12.22 -13.77
CA HIS A 406 4.31 12.93 -14.91
C HIS A 406 5.47 13.84 -14.47
N VAL A 407 5.32 14.58 -13.36
CA VAL A 407 6.40 15.38 -12.76
C VAL A 407 7.60 14.49 -12.42
N LEU A 408 7.39 13.32 -11.85
CA LEU A 408 8.46 12.38 -11.50
C LEU A 408 9.13 11.74 -12.75
N LEU A 409 8.37 11.51 -13.82
CA LEU A 409 8.91 10.93 -15.06
C LEU A 409 9.85 11.90 -15.79
N HIS A 410 9.51 13.18 -15.82
CA HIS A 410 10.22 14.23 -16.57
C HIS A 410 11.14 15.10 -15.70
N GLY A 411 10.89 15.14 -14.40
CA GLY A 411 11.56 16.00 -13.44
C GLY A 411 12.75 15.36 -12.74
N LYS A 412 13.55 16.22 -12.10
CA LYS A 412 14.54 15.81 -11.11
C LYS A 412 13.83 15.55 -9.77
N TRP A 413 14.18 14.47 -9.06
CA TRP A 413 13.50 14.07 -7.81
C TRP A 413 14.02 14.76 -6.54
N ASP A 414 14.99 15.66 -6.69
CA ASP A 414 15.58 16.40 -5.57
C ASP A 414 15.55 17.90 -5.88
N ALA A 415 15.04 18.69 -4.93
CA ALA A 415 14.87 20.12 -5.09
C ALA A 415 16.21 20.85 -5.33
N ILE A 416 17.31 20.38 -4.71
CA ILE A 416 18.63 21.00 -4.88
C ILE A 416 19.09 20.81 -6.33
N SER A 417 19.03 19.58 -6.85
CA SER A 417 19.36 19.28 -8.25
C SER A 417 18.44 19.99 -9.25
N MET A 418 17.20 20.29 -8.85
CA MET A 418 16.23 21.02 -9.66
C MET A 418 16.54 22.52 -9.74
N LEU A 419 17.07 23.10 -8.66
CA LEU A 419 17.53 24.49 -8.61
C LEU A 419 18.92 24.67 -9.24
N ASP A 420 19.73 23.62 -9.29
CA ASP A 420 21.05 23.61 -9.92
C ASP A 420 20.92 23.57 -11.45
N ASP A 421 21.36 24.66 -12.10
CA ASP A 421 21.22 24.91 -13.55
C ASP A 421 22.36 24.30 -14.39
N GLY A 422 23.16 23.41 -13.81
CA GLY A 422 24.39 22.88 -14.43
C GLY A 422 24.22 22.16 -15.76
N ASP A 423 23.01 21.72 -16.12
CA ASP A 423 22.70 20.89 -17.30
C ASP A 423 21.77 21.57 -18.33
N ASN A 424 21.48 22.87 -18.21
CA ASN A 424 20.51 23.60 -19.04
C ASN A 424 19.12 22.94 -19.08
N TRP A 425 18.75 22.15 -18.06
CA TRP A 425 17.49 21.40 -18.04
C TRP A 425 16.25 22.31 -18.16
N ILE A 426 16.30 23.54 -17.64
CA ILE A 426 15.21 24.53 -17.72
C ILE A 426 14.82 24.87 -19.17
N ALA A 427 15.74 24.79 -20.12
CA ALA A 427 15.44 25.04 -21.54
C ALA A 427 14.89 23.82 -22.29
N SER A 428 14.76 22.66 -21.62
CA SER A 428 14.38 21.39 -22.25
C SER A 428 12.87 21.20 -22.36
N GLN A 429 12.46 20.29 -23.25
CA GLN A 429 11.06 19.84 -23.31
C GLN A 429 10.64 19.14 -22.01
N SER A 430 11.54 18.38 -21.38
CA SER A 430 11.28 17.68 -20.11
C SER A 430 10.90 18.65 -18.99
N PHE A 431 11.56 19.82 -18.93
CA PHE A 431 11.16 20.88 -18.01
C PHE A 431 9.77 21.43 -18.33
N THR A 432 9.46 21.66 -19.60
CA THR A 432 8.15 22.16 -20.03
C THR A 432 7.02 21.21 -19.62
N GLU A 433 7.19 19.91 -19.84
CA GLU A 433 6.23 18.87 -19.42
C GLU A 433 6.07 18.85 -17.89
N CYS A 434 7.19 18.83 -17.17
CA CYS A 434 7.22 18.83 -15.70
C CYS A 434 6.51 20.07 -15.13
N ALA A 435 6.78 21.25 -15.69
CA ALA A 435 6.18 22.53 -15.33
C ALA A 435 4.67 22.53 -15.52
N SER A 436 4.21 22.11 -16.70
CA SER A 436 2.79 22.00 -17.03
C SER A 436 2.06 21.10 -16.05
N HIS A 437 2.58 19.90 -15.79
CA HIS A 437 1.95 18.94 -14.90
C HIS A 437 1.97 19.37 -13.44
N ALA A 438 2.97 20.11 -12.97
CA ALA A 438 2.95 20.63 -11.60
C ALA A 438 1.87 21.70 -11.37
N ILE A 439 1.61 22.56 -12.37
CA ILE A 439 0.48 23.51 -12.32
C ILE A 439 -0.85 22.74 -12.34
N SER A 440 -0.99 21.71 -13.18
CA SER A 440 -2.20 20.87 -13.16
C SER A 440 -2.36 20.08 -11.86
N ALA A 441 -1.25 19.67 -11.24
CA ALA A 441 -1.24 19.03 -9.92
C ALA A 441 -1.75 19.98 -8.83
N SER A 442 -1.36 21.27 -8.85
CA SER A 442 -1.86 22.27 -7.89
C SER A 442 -3.34 22.59 -8.10
N GLN A 443 -3.82 22.66 -9.35
CA GLN A 443 -5.25 22.80 -9.64
C GLN A 443 -6.06 21.60 -9.11
N SER A 444 -5.50 20.40 -9.20
CA SER A 444 -6.10 19.20 -8.60
C SER A 444 -6.14 19.30 -7.07
N VAL A 445 -5.10 19.85 -6.43
CA VAL A 445 -5.10 20.15 -4.98
C VAL A 445 -6.18 21.14 -4.60
N SER A 446 -6.36 22.22 -5.38
CA SER A 446 -7.46 23.17 -5.19
C SER A 446 -8.82 22.45 -5.18
N THR A 447 -9.03 21.56 -6.14
CA THR A 447 -10.23 20.73 -6.24
C THR A 447 -10.40 19.80 -5.04
N ILE A 448 -9.32 19.16 -4.59
CA ILE A 448 -9.31 18.29 -3.41
C ILE A 448 -9.71 19.09 -2.16
N LEU A 449 -9.11 20.25 -1.91
CA LEU A 449 -9.43 21.08 -0.74
C LEU A 449 -10.88 21.59 -0.72
N LEU A 450 -11.52 21.71 -1.89
CA LEU A 450 -12.95 22.06 -1.97
C LEU A 450 -13.86 20.91 -1.52
N ILE A 451 -13.45 19.66 -1.71
CA ILE A 451 -14.31 18.47 -1.44
C ILE A 451 -13.86 17.66 -0.22
N ASP A 452 -12.62 17.83 0.23
CA ASP A 452 -12.00 17.22 1.40
C ASP A 452 -11.03 18.23 2.05
N PRO A 453 -11.56 19.29 2.70
CA PRO A 453 -10.76 20.39 3.24
C PRO A 453 -9.82 19.99 4.38
N GLU A 454 -10.03 18.82 4.98
CA GLU A 454 -9.20 18.27 6.06
C GLU A 454 -8.25 17.17 5.56
N LEU A 455 -8.21 16.88 4.24
CA LEU A 455 -7.36 15.86 3.62
C LEU A 455 -7.46 14.47 4.29
N THR A 456 -8.66 14.09 4.71
CA THR A 456 -8.90 12.88 5.50
C THR A 456 -9.00 11.62 4.65
N PHE A 457 -9.30 11.75 3.35
CA PHE A 457 -9.56 10.60 2.48
C PHE A 457 -8.33 9.71 2.27
N MET A 458 -7.14 10.32 2.15
CA MET A 458 -5.88 9.62 1.86
C MET A 458 -4.71 10.18 2.67
N SER A 459 -4.99 10.61 3.91
CA SER A 459 -4.10 11.38 4.77
C SER A 459 -2.67 10.84 4.81
N TYR A 460 -2.46 9.55 5.15
CA TYR A 460 -1.12 8.94 5.27
C TYR A 460 -0.30 9.00 3.98
N LEU A 461 -0.92 8.72 2.83
CA LEU A 461 -0.18 8.61 1.56
C LEU A 461 0.02 9.96 0.86
N PHE A 462 -0.92 10.89 1.04
CA PHE A 462 -1.03 12.08 0.19
C PHE A 462 0.16 13.03 0.32
N GLY A 463 0.72 13.18 1.52
CA GLY A 463 1.78 14.15 1.78
C GLY A 463 3.03 13.97 0.90
N ILE A 464 3.38 12.73 0.54
CA ILE A 464 4.52 12.46 -0.34
C ILE A 464 4.26 12.95 -1.76
N TYR A 465 3.06 12.74 -2.30
CA TYR A 465 2.71 13.20 -3.65
C TYR A 465 2.59 14.73 -3.69
N LEU A 466 2.04 15.32 -2.64
CA LEU A 466 1.97 16.78 -2.48
C LEU A 466 3.37 17.40 -2.45
N LEU A 467 4.30 16.81 -1.70
CA LEU A 467 5.70 17.23 -1.65
C LEU A 467 6.38 17.12 -3.02
N GLN A 468 6.30 15.95 -3.66
CA GLN A 468 6.97 15.71 -4.95
C GLN A 468 6.42 16.61 -6.06
N GLY A 469 5.11 16.88 -6.08
CA GLY A 469 4.50 17.84 -7.01
C GLY A 469 4.90 19.30 -6.78
N SER A 470 5.40 19.64 -5.58
CA SER A 470 5.70 21.02 -5.19
C SER A 470 7.11 21.50 -5.57
N PHE A 471 8.07 20.61 -5.81
CA PHE A 471 9.48 20.99 -5.98
C PHE A 471 9.71 21.98 -7.12
N ILE A 472 9.03 21.81 -8.26
CA ILE A 472 9.19 22.73 -9.39
C ILE A 472 8.54 24.10 -9.15
N LEU A 473 7.52 24.17 -8.27
CA LEU A 473 6.92 25.44 -7.88
C LEU A 473 7.90 26.27 -7.03
N LEU A 474 8.79 25.63 -6.27
CA LEU A 474 9.88 26.32 -5.57
C LEU A 474 10.84 27.00 -6.55
N LEU A 475 11.16 26.33 -7.66
CA LEU A 475 11.97 26.92 -8.73
C LEU A 475 11.25 28.11 -9.38
N PHE A 476 9.94 28.02 -9.62
CA PHE A 476 9.19 29.18 -10.12
C PHE A 476 9.22 30.34 -9.12
N ALA A 477 8.97 30.06 -7.83
CA ALA A 477 8.98 31.07 -6.79
C ALA A 477 10.33 31.78 -6.65
N ASP A 478 11.44 31.05 -6.77
CA ASP A 478 12.80 31.61 -6.76
C ASP A 478 13.06 32.53 -7.97
N ARG A 479 12.47 32.21 -9.13
CA ARG A 479 12.66 32.96 -10.39
C ARG A 479 11.64 34.08 -10.63
N MET A 480 10.50 34.09 -9.94
CA MET A 480 9.48 35.15 -10.06
C MET A 480 10.05 36.57 -9.88
N PRO A 481 10.97 36.86 -8.94
CA PRO A 481 11.58 38.19 -8.82
C PRO A 481 12.36 38.64 -10.06
N GLN A 482 12.81 37.71 -10.90
CA GLN A 482 13.63 37.97 -12.09
C GLN A 482 12.76 38.07 -13.36
N ILE A 483 11.69 37.29 -13.46
CA ILE A 483 10.87 37.13 -14.68
C ILE A 483 9.58 37.98 -14.61
N GLY A 484 9.16 38.39 -13.40
CA GLY A 484 7.93 39.14 -13.15
C GLY A 484 6.81 38.26 -12.57
N PRO A 485 5.73 38.88 -12.05
CA PRO A 485 4.64 38.16 -11.39
C PRO A 485 3.88 37.26 -12.38
N ASN A 486 3.44 36.10 -11.89
CA ASN A 486 2.63 35.15 -12.64
C ASN A 486 1.52 34.61 -11.74
N GLU A 487 0.30 35.09 -11.96
CA GLU A 487 -0.88 34.75 -11.15
C GLU A 487 -1.14 33.24 -11.07
N SER A 488 -0.89 32.48 -12.14
CA SER A 488 -1.08 31.02 -12.11
C SER A 488 -0.05 30.33 -11.20
N VAL A 489 1.18 30.85 -11.14
CA VAL A 489 2.24 30.31 -10.25
C VAL A 489 1.98 30.72 -8.81
N GLU A 490 1.58 31.97 -8.58
CA GLU A 490 1.22 32.47 -7.24
C GLU A 490 0.07 31.64 -6.66
N HIS A 491 -1.00 31.43 -7.43
CA HIS A 491 -2.13 30.62 -6.99
C HIS A 491 -1.74 29.14 -6.76
N ALA A 492 -0.90 28.58 -7.62
CA ALA A 492 -0.37 27.22 -7.45
C ALA A 492 0.42 27.07 -6.15
N CYS A 493 1.29 28.04 -5.82
CA CYS A 493 2.03 28.07 -4.57
C CYS A 493 1.10 28.19 -3.36
N GLU A 494 0.11 29.07 -3.40
CA GLU A 494 -0.86 29.25 -2.32
C GLU A 494 -1.65 27.97 -2.01
N ASP A 495 -2.16 27.29 -3.04
CA ASP A 495 -2.93 26.05 -2.86
C ASP A 495 -2.07 24.93 -2.28
N ILE A 496 -0.82 24.82 -2.73
CA ILE A 496 0.12 23.82 -2.23
C ILE A 496 0.55 24.11 -0.80
N ILE A 497 0.81 25.37 -0.44
CA ILE A 497 1.14 25.77 0.95
C ILE A 497 -0.04 25.41 1.87
N ARG A 498 -1.26 25.81 1.48
CA ARG A 498 -2.48 25.50 2.25
C ARG A 498 -2.66 24.00 2.44
N ALA A 499 -2.47 23.21 1.40
CA ALA A 499 -2.58 21.76 1.49
C ALA A 499 -1.51 21.14 2.39
N HIS A 500 -0.28 21.64 2.35
CA HIS A 500 0.79 21.14 3.24
C HIS A 500 0.47 21.46 4.71
N GLU A 501 -0.03 22.66 5.01
CA GLU A 501 -0.47 23.04 6.36
C GLU A 501 -1.55 22.09 6.88
N VAL A 502 -2.58 21.82 6.06
CA VAL A 502 -3.64 20.86 6.42
C VAL A 502 -3.06 19.46 6.59
N CYS A 503 -2.24 18.98 5.66
CA CYS A 503 -1.68 17.63 5.69
C CYS A 503 -0.86 17.36 6.96
N VAL A 504 -0.06 18.33 7.39
CA VAL A 504 0.72 18.25 8.64
C VAL A 504 -0.19 18.15 9.87
N VAL A 505 -1.28 18.93 9.90
CA VAL A 505 -2.24 18.89 11.02
C VAL A 505 -3.00 17.58 11.06
N THR A 506 -3.47 17.08 9.91
CA THR A 506 -4.27 15.85 9.81
C THR A 506 -3.48 14.61 10.19
N LEU A 507 -2.18 14.58 9.92
CA LEU A 507 -1.27 13.49 10.28
C LEU A 507 -0.48 13.73 11.56
N ASN A 508 -0.87 14.68 12.42
CA ASN A 508 -0.10 15.00 13.61
C ASN A 508 0.23 13.73 14.44
N THR A 509 1.52 13.42 14.52
CA THR A 509 2.08 12.23 15.18
C THR A 509 2.52 12.49 16.61
N GLU A 510 2.19 13.65 17.21
CA GLU A 510 2.56 14.02 18.59
C GLU A 510 2.18 12.96 19.65
N PHE A 511 1.19 12.10 19.36
CA PHE A 511 0.78 10.99 20.24
C PHE A 511 1.53 9.67 20.00
N GLN A 512 2.53 9.64 19.11
CA GLN A 512 3.33 8.45 18.78
C GLN A 512 4.67 8.34 19.55
N VAL A 513 4.95 9.29 20.45
CA VAL A 513 6.21 9.40 21.22
C VAL A 513 6.19 8.54 22.49
#